data_AF-A0A2L0B2Q1-F1
#
_entry.id   AF-A0A2L0B2Q1-F1
#
_cell.length_a   1.000
_cell.length_b   1.000
_cell.length_c   1.000
_cell.angle_alpha   90.00
_cell.angle_beta   90.00
_cell.angle_gamma   90.00
#
_symmetry.space_group_name_H-M   'P 1'
#
loop_
_entity.id
_entity.type
_entity.pdbx_description
1 polymer ?
#
loop_
_entity_poly.entity_id
_entity_poly.type
_entity_poly.pdbx_seq_one_letter_code
_entity_poly.pdbx_strand_id
1 'polypeptide(L)'
;PAIRIEPPAAIPSQDIRKRPPEKPLELDEEEEEQRAREESGLERTGVLFGGLMNDIKRKAPWYLSDFKEALATQCIASWIFLYFACLSPIITFGGLLSEATGKNMAAMESLVAGFVCGIGYGFFGGQPLTILGSTGPVLVFETIVYDFCYTMQWDYLSFRFWIGTWIAVILLLLVAIDASAL
;
A
#
# COMPACT_ATOMS: atom_id res chain seq x y z
N PRO A 1 21.12 75.41 25.90
CA PRO A 1 22.04 74.29 25.58
C PRO A 1 21.50 73.47 24.39
N ALA A 2 21.90 73.85 23.18
CA ALA A 2 21.59 73.10 21.96
C ALA A 2 22.80 72.20 21.64
N ILE A 3 22.69 70.90 21.97
CA ILE A 3 23.71 69.90 21.64
C ILE A 3 23.50 69.55 20.16
N ARG A 4 24.35 70.10 19.29
CA ARG A 4 24.40 69.77 17.87
C ARG A 4 25.30 68.55 17.70
N ILE A 5 24.70 67.40 17.45
CA ILE A 5 25.42 66.16 17.16
C ILE A 5 25.87 66.22 15.70
N GLU A 6 27.17 66.10 15.46
CA GLU A 6 27.71 66.04 14.10
C GLU A 6 27.39 64.69 13.44
N PRO A 7 27.13 64.67 12.12
CA PRO A 7 26.77 63.43 11.44
C PRO A 7 27.98 62.48 11.37
N PRO A 8 27.76 61.17 11.50
CA PRO A 8 28.83 60.18 11.54
C PRO A 8 29.63 60.16 10.23
N ALA A 9 30.97 60.11 10.35
CA ALA A 9 31.90 60.20 9.22
C ALA A 9 31.91 58.99 8.27
N ALA A 10 31.25 57.89 8.62
CA ALA A 10 31.13 56.72 7.77
C ALA A 10 29.73 56.12 7.88
N ILE A 11 29.09 55.97 6.72
CA ILE A 11 27.81 55.28 6.58
C ILE A 11 28.13 53.78 6.50
N PRO A 12 27.51 52.91 7.31
CA PRO A 12 27.74 51.46 7.23
C PRO A 12 27.48 50.95 5.81
N SER A 13 28.32 50.02 5.33
CA SER A 13 28.22 49.45 3.98
C SER A 13 26.84 48.85 3.71
N GLN A 14 26.12 49.39 2.71
CA GLN A 14 24.78 48.94 2.33
C GLN A 14 24.78 47.65 1.47
N ASP A 15 25.94 47.02 1.26
CA ASP A 15 26.07 45.85 0.38
C ASP A 15 25.25 44.64 0.83
N ILE A 16 25.02 44.51 2.15
CA ILE A 16 24.15 43.46 2.71
C ILE A 16 22.70 43.64 2.25
N ARG A 17 22.26 44.89 1.99
CA ARG A 17 20.89 45.22 1.58
C ARG A 17 20.69 45.16 0.06
N LYS A 18 21.76 45.01 -0.73
CA LYS A 18 21.72 44.85 -2.20
C LYS A 18 21.66 43.40 -2.66
N ARG A 19 21.89 42.43 -1.77
CA ARG A 19 21.63 41.03 -2.12
C ARG A 19 20.11 40.85 -2.23
N PRO A 20 19.59 40.35 -3.36
CA PRO A 20 18.22 39.87 -3.41
C PRO A 20 18.04 38.91 -2.22
N PRO A 21 16.88 38.90 -1.54
CA PRO A 21 16.61 37.81 -0.60
C PRO A 21 16.86 36.52 -1.38
N GLU A 22 17.75 35.66 -0.87
CA GLU A 22 17.79 34.28 -1.35
C GLU A 22 16.35 33.81 -1.27
N LYS A 23 15.76 33.51 -2.44
CA LYS A 23 14.48 32.84 -2.45
C LYS A 23 14.64 31.66 -1.49
N PRO A 24 13.73 31.43 -0.54
CA PRO A 24 13.71 30.15 0.16
C PRO A 24 13.89 29.10 -0.94
N LEU A 25 14.86 28.18 -0.79
CA LEU A 25 14.83 27.00 -1.63
C LEU A 25 13.43 26.43 -1.42
N GLU A 26 12.55 26.62 -2.39
CA GLU A 26 11.48 25.69 -2.65
C GLU A 26 12.26 24.40 -2.88
N LEU A 27 12.40 23.60 -1.80
CA LEU A 27 12.78 22.20 -1.93
C LEU A 27 11.78 21.68 -2.94
N ASP A 28 12.28 21.41 -4.14
CA ASP A 28 11.46 20.97 -5.25
C ASP A 28 10.77 19.70 -4.77
N GLU A 29 9.47 19.76 -4.51
CA GLU A 29 8.71 18.63 -3.97
C GLU A 29 8.92 17.39 -4.87
N GLU A 30 9.15 17.64 -6.16
CA GLU A 30 9.54 16.64 -7.16
C GLU A 30 10.92 16.02 -6.87
N GLU A 31 11.94 16.77 -6.45
CA GLU A 31 13.25 16.22 -6.06
C GLU A 31 13.19 15.43 -4.75
N GLU A 32 12.39 15.87 -3.77
CA GLU A 32 12.19 15.11 -2.53
C GLU A 32 11.40 13.82 -2.78
N GLU A 33 10.38 13.86 -3.64
CA GLU A 33 9.63 12.67 -4.05
C GLU A 33 10.51 11.72 -4.88
N GLN A 34 11.37 12.25 -5.75
CA GLN A 34 12.35 11.47 -6.51
C GLN A 34 13.35 10.77 -5.57
N ARG A 35 13.92 11.49 -4.59
CA ARG A 35 14.81 10.91 -3.58
C ARG A 35 14.09 9.90 -2.69
N ALA A 36 12.83 10.15 -2.34
CA ALA A 36 12.02 9.19 -1.61
C ALA A 36 11.74 7.92 -2.44
N ARG A 37 11.54 8.03 -3.77
CA ARG A 37 11.42 6.89 -4.70
C ARG A 37 12.72 6.11 -4.84
N GLU A 38 13.85 6.80 -4.92
CA GLU A 38 15.20 6.21 -4.91
C GLU A 38 15.47 5.46 -3.59
N GLU A 39 15.21 6.11 -2.46
CA GLU A 39 15.38 5.53 -1.11
C GLU A 39 14.42 4.36 -0.88
N SER A 40 13.20 4.41 -1.39
CA SER A 40 12.22 3.31 -1.31
C SER A 40 12.44 2.19 -2.34
N GLY A 41 13.33 2.39 -3.32
CA GLY A 41 13.71 1.36 -4.30
C GLY A 41 12.69 1.17 -5.42
N LEU A 42 11.81 2.15 -5.64
CA LEU A 42 10.84 2.19 -6.75
C LEU A 42 11.49 2.62 -8.07
N GLU A 43 12.78 2.38 -8.25
CA GLU A 43 13.48 2.59 -9.51
C GLU A 43 13.44 1.33 -10.38
N ARG A 44 13.36 1.52 -11.71
CA ARG A 44 13.47 0.39 -12.64
C ARG A 44 14.84 -0.26 -12.53
N THR A 45 14.88 -1.51 -12.09
CA THR A 45 16.16 -2.21 -11.88
C THR A 45 16.77 -2.74 -13.18
N GLY A 46 15.98 -2.83 -14.26
CA GLY A 46 16.44 -3.28 -15.58
C GLY A 46 16.70 -4.79 -15.69
N VAL A 47 16.42 -5.55 -14.62
CA VAL A 47 16.52 -7.01 -14.57
C VAL A 47 15.18 -7.62 -14.17
N LEU A 48 14.84 -8.78 -14.73
CA LEU A 48 13.58 -9.46 -14.38
C LEU A 48 13.55 -9.78 -12.88
N PHE A 49 12.45 -9.38 -12.21
CA PHE A 49 12.26 -9.51 -10.75
C PHE A 49 13.24 -8.74 -9.87
N GLY A 50 13.96 -7.73 -10.40
CA GLY A 50 14.93 -7.01 -9.60
C GLY A 50 14.31 -6.17 -8.47
N GLY A 51 13.14 -5.56 -8.70
CA GLY A 51 12.39 -4.86 -7.66
C GLY A 51 12.02 -5.79 -6.50
N LEU A 52 11.44 -6.96 -6.81
CA LEU A 52 11.09 -7.97 -5.81
C LEU A 52 12.32 -8.44 -5.00
N MET A 53 13.46 -8.65 -5.66
CA MET A 53 14.69 -9.06 -4.97
C MET A 53 15.21 -7.97 -4.03
N ASN A 54 15.08 -6.69 -4.43
CA ASN A 54 15.45 -5.57 -3.58
C ASN A 54 14.53 -5.45 -2.36
N ASP A 55 13.22 -5.65 -2.54
CA ASP A 55 12.25 -5.66 -1.44
C ASP A 55 12.57 -6.74 -0.40
N ILE A 56 12.89 -7.96 -0.87
CA ILE A 56 13.29 -9.07 0.01
C ILE A 56 14.57 -8.72 0.78
N LYS A 57 15.60 -8.18 0.11
CA LYS A 57 16.85 -7.79 0.76
C LYS A 57 16.64 -6.72 1.83
N ARG A 58 15.75 -5.76 1.59
CA ARG A 58 15.38 -4.69 2.53
C ARG A 58 14.61 -5.24 3.73
N LYS A 59 13.70 -6.19 3.52
CA LYS A 59 12.84 -6.76 4.59
C LYS A 59 13.53 -7.82 5.44
N ALA A 60 14.43 -8.62 4.86
CA ALA A 60 15.11 -9.74 5.52
C ALA A 60 15.72 -9.44 6.91
N PRO A 61 16.45 -8.33 7.14
CA PRO A 61 17.05 -8.05 8.46
C PRO A 61 15.99 -7.76 9.54
N TRP A 62 14.84 -7.19 9.17
CA TRP A 62 13.77 -6.81 10.10
C TRP A 62 12.86 -7.98 10.47
N TYR A 63 12.75 -9.00 9.62
CA TYR A 63 11.82 -10.11 9.80
C TYR A 63 11.95 -10.80 11.17
N LEU A 64 13.18 -10.99 11.68
CA LEU A 64 13.40 -11.57 13.01
C LEU A 64 13.08 -10.60 14.17
N SER A 65 13.20 -9.29 13.95
CA SER A 65 12.82 -8.28 14.94
C SER A 65 11.30 -8.22 15.08
N ASP A 66 10.56 -8.28 13.95
CA ASP A 66 9.10 -8.23 13.91
C ASP A 66 8.46 -9.28 14.86
N PHE A 67 8.99 -10.52 14.89
CA PHE A 67 8.48 -11.56 15.81
C PHE A 67 8.81 -11.31 17.28
N LYS A 68 9.96 -10.68 17.57
CA LYS A 68 10.34 -10.35 18.95
C LYS A 68 9.47 -9.21 19.49
N GLU A 69 9.22 -8.21 18.66
CA GLU A 69 8.40 -7.05 19.01
C GLU A 69 6.91 -7.43 19.16
N ALA A 70 6.43 -8.40 18.37
CA ALA A 70 5.07 -8.90 18.49
C ALA A 70 4.73 -9.56 19.84
N LEU A 71 5.73 -9.91 20.67
CA LEU A 71 5.52 -10.48 22.01
C LEU A 71 5.20 -9.42 23.08
N ALA A 72 5.17 -8.14 22.75
CA ALA A 72 4.76 -7.09 23.68
C ALA A 72 3.28 -7.25 24.07
N THR A 73 2.97 -7.09 25.37
CA THR A 73 1.60 -7.25 25.90
C THR A 73 0.58 -6.30 25.25
N GLN A 74 1.03 -5.15 24.74
CA GLN A 74 0.17 -4.20 24.02
C GLN A 74 -0.38 -4.78 22.70
N CYS A 75 0.36 -5.70 22.05
CA CYS A 75 -0.07 -6.34 20.81
C CYS A 75 -1.32 -7.21 20.99
N ILE A 76 -1.57 -7.73 22.20
CA ILE A 76 -2.74 -8.56 22.50
C ILE A 76 -4.02 -7.74 22.36
N ALA A 77 -4.03 -6.49 22.83
CA ALA A 77 -5.18 -5.60 22.71
C ALA A 77 -5.48 -5.27 21.24
N SER A 78 -4.44 -4.95 20.46
CA SER A 78 -4.56 -4.70 19.02
C SER A 78 -5.04 -5.94 18.26
N TRP A 79 -4.58 -7.13 18.63
CA TRP A 79 -5.00 -8.39 18.00
C TRP A 79 -6.49 -8.66 18.21
N ILE A 80 -7.00 -8.52 19.44
CA ILE A 80 -8.43 -8.70 19.75
C ILE A 80 -9.27 -7.65 19.02
N PHE A 81 -8.83 -6.38 19.05
CA PHE A 81 -9.52 -5.30 18.36
C PHE A 81 -9.61 -5.55 16.84
N LEU A 82 -8.48 -5.88 16.20
CA LEU A 82 -8.43 -6.15 14.77
C LEU A 82 -9.23 -7.40 14.38
N TYR A 83 -9.27 -8.42 15.23
CA TYR A 83 -10.10 -9.60 15.00
C TYR A 83 -11.56 -9.22 14.82
N PHE A 84 -12.14 -8.47 15.75
CA PHE A 84 -13.54 -8.03 15.62
C PHE A 84 -13.75 -7.00 14.51
N ALA A 85 -12.78 -6.11 14.30
CA ALA A 85 -12.84 -5.11 13.24
C ALA A 85 -12.87 -5.75 11.84
N CYS A 86 -12.16 -6.85 11.64
CA CYS A 86 -12.12 -7.57 10.36
C CYS A 86 -13.24 -8.62 10.23
N LEU A 87 -13.71 -9.18 11.34
CA LEU A 87 -14.76 -10.21 11.35
C LEU A 87 -16.13 -9.65 10.96
N SER A 88 -16.44 -8.41 11.32
CA SER A 88 -17.70 -7.77 10.90
C SER A 88 -17.81 -7.63 9.38
N PRO A 89 -16.88 -6.93 8.67
CA PRO A 89 -16.98 -6.75 7.23
C PRO A 89 -16.87 -8.06 6.45
N ILE A 90 -16.08 -9.03 6.90
CA ILE A 90 -15.96 -10.32 6.18
C ILE A 90 -17.27 -11.11 6.22
N ILE A 91 -18.01 -11.06 7.34
CA ILE A 91 -19.33 -11.67 7.45
C ILE A 91 -20.36 -10.90 6.63
N THR A 92 -20.36 -9.57 6.73
CA THR A 92 -21.30 -8.72 5.97
C THR A 92 -21.12 -8.90 4.46
N PHE A 93 -19.89 -8.77 3.94
CA PHE A 93 -19.61 -8.95 2.52
C PHE A 93 -19.80 -10.39 2.08
N GLY A 94 -19.45 -11.37 2.91
CA GLY A 94 -19.69 -12.79 2.60
C GLY A 94 -21.18 -13.15 2.54
N GLY A 95 -22.02 -12.49 3.35
CA GLY A 95 -23.48 -12.61 3.29
C GLY A 95 -24.06 -12.03 2.01
N LEU A 96 -23.66 -10.80 1.65
CA LEU A 96 -24.07 -10.15 0.41
C LEU A 96 -23.61 -10.93 -0.82
N LEU A 97 -22.40 -11.49 -0.79
CA LEU A 97 -21.88 -12.32 -1.88
C LEU A 97 -22.65 -13.65 -2.01
N SER A 98 -23.10 -14.23 -0.89
CA SER A 98 -23.95 -15.43 -0.90
C SER A 98 -25.27 -15.19 -1.62
N GLU A 99 -25.89 -14.04 -1.35
CA GLU A 99 -27.14 -13.65 -1.99
C GLU A 99 -26.94 -13.37 -3.49
N ALA A 100 -25.87 -12.63 -3.83
CA ALA A 100 -25.56 -12.28 -5.21
C ALA A 100 -25.11 -13.46 -6.08
N THR A 101 -24.49 -14.49 -5.50
CA THR A 101 -23.93 -15.64 -6.25
C THR A 101 -24.75 -16.92 -6.14
N GLY A 102 -26.01 -16.83 -5.69
CA GLY A 102 -26.91 -17.98 -5.57
C GLY A 102 -26.40 -19.06 -4.60
N LYS A 103 -25.75 -18.65 -3.50
CA LYS A 103 -25.14 -19.50 -2.47
C LYS A 103 -23.92 -20.33 -2.91
N ASN A 104 -23.32 -20.00 -4.06
CA ASN A 104 -22.05 -20.62 -4.47
C ASN A 104 -20.86 -20.09 -3.67
N MET A 105 -20.95 -18.88 -3.12
CA MET A 105 -19.91 -18.29 -2.30
C MET A 105 -20.50 -17.59 -1.09
N ALA A 106 -20.43 -18.23 0.09
CA ALA A 106 -21.03 -17.71 1.31
C ALA A 106 -19.99 -17.14 2.28
N ALA A 107 -20.49 -16.75 3.46
CA ALA A 107 -19.67 -16.16 4.51
C ALA A 107 -18.58 -17.12 5.02
N MET A 108 -18.84 -18.43 5.03
CA MET A 108 -17.87 -19.42 5.50
C MET A 108 -16.67 -19.56 4.56
N GLU A 109 -16.92 -19.61 3.25
CA GLU A 109 -15.88 -19.67 2.22
C GLU A 109 -15.05 -18.38 2.23
N SER A 110 -15.72 -17.24 2.42
CA SER A 110 -15.05 -15.93 2.55
C SER A 110 -14.16 -15.85 3.78
N LEU A 111 -14.61 -16.41 4.91
CA LEU A 111 -13.82 -16.50 6.15
C LEU A 111 -12.58 -17.37 5.97
N VAL A 112 -12.73 -18.55 5.36
CA VAL A 112 -11.61 -19.46 5.10
C VAL A 112 -10.60 -18.84 4.13
N ALA A 113 -11.09 -18.20 3.06
CA ALA A 113 -10.23 -17.49 2.11
C ALA A 113 -9.47 -16.34 2.80
N GLY A 114 -10.15 -15.53 3.62
CA GLY A 114 -9.52 -14.45 4.38
C GLY A 114 -8.45 -14.96 5.36
N PHE A 115 -8.70 -16.08 6.03
CA PHE A 115 -7.72 -16.72 6.92
C PHE A 115 -6.46 -17.18 6.16
N VAL A 116 -6.63 -17.92 5.06
CA VAL A 116 -5.49 -18.46 4.28
C VAL A 116 -4.69 -17.32 3.65
N CYS A 117 -5.36 -16.35 3.02
CA CYS A 117 -4.71 -15.18 2.42
C CYS A 117 -4.04 -14.30 3.48
N GLY A 118 -4.68 -14.08 4.62
CA GLY A 118 -4.13 -13.28 5.73
C GLY A 118 -2.86 -13.91 6.32
N ILE A 119 -2.85 -15.23 6.53
CA ILE A 119 -1.64 -15.94 6.98
C ILE A 119 -0.54 -15.86 5.92
N GLY A 120 -0.87 -16.15 4.66
CA GLY A 120 0.10 -16.09 3.56
C GLY A 120 0.73 -14.71 3.43
N TYR A 121 -0.08 -13.66 3.43
CA TYR A 121 0.40 -12.29 3.35
C TYR A 121 1.14 -11.84 4.62
N GLY A 122 0.71 -12.28 5.81
CA GLY A 122 1.41 -11.96 7.06
C GLY A 122 2.84 -12.49 7.10
N PHE A 123 3.09 -13.68 6.55
CA PHE A 123 4.43 -14.27 6.52
C PHE A 123 5.29 -13.79 5.33
N PHE A 124 4.69 -13.59 4.14
CA PHE A 124 5.44 -13.31 2.91
C PHE A 124 5.32 -11.85 2.43
N GLY A 125 4.49 -11.03 3.08
CA GLY A 125 4.26 -9.64 2.70
C GLY A 125 5.40 -8.72 3.14
N GLY A 126 5.71 -7.70 2.33
CA GLY A 126 6.68 -6.66 2.67
C GLY A 126 6.22 -5.76 3.84
N GLN A 127 4.91 -5.57 3.98
CA GLN A 127 4.29 -4.72 5.00
C GLN A 127 3.26 -5.52 5.83
N PRO A 128 3.64 -6.04 7.02
CA PRO A 128 2.76 -6.87 7.85
C PRO A 128 1.61 -6.11 8.50
N LEU A 129 1.62 -4.77 8.46
CA LEU A 129 0.54 -3.92 8.97
C LEU A 129 -0.65 -3.81 8.00
N THR A 130 -0.51 -4.29 6.76
CA THR A 130 -1.59 -4.24 5.76
C THR A 130 -2.61 -5.34 6.03
N ILE A 131 -3.88 -4.94 6.14
CA ILE A 131 -5.00 -5.86 6.35
C ILE A 131 -5.65 -6.19 5.02
N LEU A 132 -5.73 -7.48 4.69
CA LEU A 132 -6.43 -7.96 3.51
C LEU A 132 -7.93 -8.13 3.82
N GLY A 133 -8.78 -7.65 2.92
CA GLY A 133 -10.22 -7.80 3.04
C GLY A 133 -10.93 -7.63 1.70
N SER A 134 -12.14 -8.17 1.62
CA SER A 134 -13.03 -7.93 0.49
C SER A 134 -13.50 -6.47 0.50
N THR A 135 -13.66 -5.88 -0.68
CA THR A 135 -14.08 -4.50 -0.85
C THR A 135 -15.33 -4.42 -1.72
N GLY A 136 -16.08 -3.31 -1.59
CA GLY A 136 -17.30 -3.08 -2.37
C GLY A 136 -17.13 -3.23 -3.89
N PRO A 137 -16.07 -2.69 -4.52
CA PRO A 137 -15.84 -2.86 -5.95
C PRO A 137 -15.64 -4.32 -6.37
N VAL A 138 -14.93 -5.12 -5.56
CA VAL A 138 -14.77 -6.56 -5.82
C VAL A 138 -16.11 -7.27 -5.75
N LEU A 139 -16.94 -6.95 -4.76
CA LEU A 139 -18.30 -7.52 -4.67
C LEU A 139 -19.13 -7.21 -5.92
N VAL A 140 -19.15 -5.95 -6.36
CA VAL A 140 -19.89 -5.55 -7.57
C VAL A 140 -19.38 -6.28 -8.80
N PHE A 141 -18.06 -6.41 -8.95
CA PHE A 141 -17.45 -7.19 -10.02
C PHE A 141 -17.91 -8.65 -10.01
N GLU A 142 -17.91 -9.29 -8.85
CA GLU A 142 -18.34 -10.69 -8.71
C GLU A 142 -19.82 -10.90 -9.05
N THR A 143 -20.70 -9.97 -8.65
CA THR A 143 -22.11 -10.00 -9.04
C THR A 143 -22.28 -9.95 -10.56
N ILE A 144 -21.56 -9.04 -11.22
CA ILE A 144 -21.62 -8.90 -12.69
C ILE A 144 -21.10 -10.18 -13.38
N VAL A 145 -20.01 -10.76 -12.87
CA VAL A 145 -19.45 -12.02 -13.39
C VAL A 145 -20.45 -13.16 -13.22
N TYR A 146 -21.12 -13.25 -12.07
CA TYR A 146 -22.14 -14.27 -11.82
C TYR A 146 -23.32 -14.15 -12.78
N ASP A 147 -23.87 -12.94 -12.94
CA ASP A 147 -24.97 -12.66 -13.89
C ASP A 147 -24.57 -12.95 -15.34
N PHE A 148 -23.33 -12.64 -15.71
CA PHE A 148 -22.78 -12.97 -17.03
C PHE A 148 -22.70 -14.48 -17.24
N CYS A 149 -22.17 -15.24 -16.27
CA CYS A 149 -22.13 -16.70 -16.36
C CYS A 149 -23.54 -17.30 -16.46
N TYR A 150 -24.50 -16.75 -15.73
CA TYR A 150 -25.89 -17.20 -15.76
C TYR A 150 -26.53 -16.99 -17.13
N THR A 151 -26.36 -15.81 -17.73
CA THR A 151 -26.91 -15.52 -19.08
C THR A 151 -26.26 -16.37 -20.18
N MET A 152 -24.96 -16.63 -20.07
CA MET A 152 -24.19 -17.43 -21.02
C MET A 152 -24.29 -18.96 -20.77
N GLN A 153 -24.96 -19.38 -19.69
CA GLN A 153 -25.05 -20.79 -19.26
C GLN A 153 -23.66 -21.42 -19.02
N TRP A 154 -22.73 -20.64 -18.47
CA TRP A 154 -21.39 -21.10 -18.10
C TRP A 154 -21.29 -21.40 -16.60
N ASP A 155 -20.43 -22.36 -16.26
CA ASP A 155 -20.16 -22.68 -14.86
C ASP A 155 -19.37 -21.54 -14.19
N TYR A 156 -19.99 -20.90 -13.22
CA TYR A 156 -19.43 -19.73 -12.52
C TYR A 156 -18.10 -20.06 -11.84
N LEU A 157 -17.99 -21.20 -11.15
CA LEU A 157 -16.77 -21.56 -10.41
C LEU A 157 -15.58 -21.79 -11.35
N SER A 158 -15.81 -22.49 -12.46
CA SER A 158 -14.80 -22.73 -13.49
C SER A 158 -14.36 -21.43 -14.17
N PHE A 159 -15.30 -20.54 -14.49
CA PHE A 159 -14.97 -19.25 -15.08
C PHE A 159 -14.20 -18.35 -14.11
N ARG A 160 -14.62 -18.31 -12.84
CA ARG A 160 -13.92 -17.61 -11.76
C ARG A 160 -12.48 -18.08 -11.60
N PHE A 161 -12.22 -19.40 -11.69
CA PHE A 161 -10.87 -19.95 -11.64
C PHE A 161 -9.99 -19.45 -12.80
N TRP A 162 -10.55 -19.38 -14.01
CA TRP A 162 -9.84 -18.84 -15.17
C TRP A 162 -9.53 -17.34 -15.04
N ILE A 163 -10.48 -16.55 -14.52
CA ILE A 163 -10.23 -15.13 -14.21
C ILE A 163 -9.06 -15.02 -13.22
N GLY A 164 -9.11 -15.77 -12.11
CA GLY A 164 -8.04 -15.76 -11.11
C GLY A 164 -6.68 -16.18 -11.66
N THR A 165 -6.65 -17.16 -12.56
CA THR A 165 -5.43 -17.61 -13.25
C THR A 165 -4.83 -16.50 -14.10
N TRP A 166 -5.64 -15.80 -14.89
CA TRP A 166 -5.17 -14.68 -15.70
C TRP A 166 -4.69 -13.50 -14.86
N ILE A 167 -5.40 -13.18 -13.76
CA ILE A 167 -4.96 -12.16 -12.81
C ILE A 167 -3.58 -12.52 -12.25
N ALA A 168 -3.36 -13.77 -11.83
CA ALA A 168 -2.07 -14.23 -11.32
C ALA A 168 -0.95 -14.09 -12.37
N VAL A 169 -1.21 -14.47 -13.63
CA VAL A 169 -0.23 -14.32 -14.73
C VAL A 169 0.11 -12.85 -14.97
N ILE A 170 -0.90 -11.97 -15.02
CA ILE A 170 -0.69 -10.53 -15.23
C ILE A 170 0.11 -9.95 -14.06
N LEU A 171 -0.24 -10.28 -12.82
CA LEU A 171 0.48 -9.82 -11.63
C LEU A 171 1.94 -10.28 -11.64
N LEU A 172 2.22 -11.54 -12.01
CA LEU A 172 3.59 -12.05 -12.14
C LEU A 172 4.37 -11.29 -13.21
N LEU A 173 3.75 -10.97 -14.35
CA LEU A 173 4.39 -10.18 -15.40
C LEU A 173 4.67 -8.74 -14.93
N LEU A 174 3.73 -8.10 -14.23
CA LEU A 174 3.90 -6.76 -13.68
C LEU A 174 5.03 -6.70 -12.66
N VAL A 175 5.13 -7.71 -11.79
CA VAL A 175 6.25 -7.84 -10.84
C VAL A 175 7.57 -8.10 -11.58
N ALA A 176 7.56 -8.89 -12.65
CA ALA A 176 8.76 -9.19 -13.41
C ALA A 176 9.35 -7.96 -14.14
N ILE A 177 8.49 -7.02 -14.57
CA ILE A 177 8.90 -5.80 -15.31
C ILE A 177 9.12 -4.57 -14.40
N ASP A 178 9.09 -4.74 -13.08
CA ASP A 178 9.13 -3.64 -12.10
C ASP A 178 8.09 -2.55 -12.38
N ALA A 179 6.83 -2.95 -12.63
CA ALA A 179 5.74 -2.00 -12.92
C ALA A 179 5.43 -1.06 -11.75
N SER A 180 5.88 -1.36 -10.53
CA SER A 180 5.76 -0.47 -9.37
C SER A 180 6.56 0.82 -9.50
N ALA A 181 7.53 0.89 -10.43
CA ALA A 181 8.30 2.09 -10.73
C ALA A 181 7.57 3.09 -11.65
N LEU A 182 6.39 2.75 -12.16
CA LEU A 182 5.51 3.61 -12.97
C LEU A 182 4.53 4.36 -12.07
#